data_AF-A0AAD5QG05-F1
#
_entry.id   AF-A0AAD5QG05-F1
#
_cell.length_a   1.000
_cell.length_b   1.000
_cell.length_c   1.000
_cell.angle_alpha   90.00
_cell.angle_beta   90.00
_cell.angle_gamma   90.00
#
_symmetry.space_group_name_H-M   'P 1'
#
loop_
_entity.id
_entity.type
_entity.pdbx_description
1 polymer ?
#
loop_
_entity_poly.entity_id
_entity_poly.type
_entity_poly.pdbx_seq_one_letter_code
_entity_poly.pdbx_strand_id
1 'polypeptide(L)'
;MLTRLIESLDADEVTAVIPEIAPGVVNCYSNPQSSVRKSTVFCLVAMVNKVGREPVNPYLTSLPSAKIHLLEVYIQRTQTSSTHF
;
A
#
# COMPACT_ATOMS: atom_id res chain seq x y z
N MET A 1 12.28 -6.03 2.76
CA MET A 1 11.23 -5.78 1.74
C MET A 1 10.81 -4.33 1.80
N LEU A 2 10.43 -3.73 0.67
CA LEU A 2 10.08 -2.30 0.54
C LEU A 2 9.06 -1.81 1.59
N THR A 3 8.16 -2.69 2.03
CA THR A 3 7.25 -2.45 3.18
C THR A 3 7.98 -2.01 4.45
N ARG A 4 9.14 -2.59 4.79
CA ARG A 4 9.93 -2.21 5.96
C ARG A 4 10.50 -0.80 5.87
N LEU A 5 10.83 -0.36 4.65
CA LEU A 5 11.30 1.00 4.41
C LEU A 5 10.16 2.00 4.67
N ILE A 6 8.96 1.73 4.17
CA ILE A 6 7.77 2.56 4.44
C ILE A 6 7.42 2.59 5.93
N GLU A 7 7.56 1.46 6.62
CA GLU A 7 7.32 1.39 8.07
C GLU A 7 8.34 2.20 8.87
N SER A 8 9.61 2.28 8.41
CA SER A 8 10.70 2.98 9.12
C SER A 8 10.71 4.48 8.94
N LEU A 9 10.17 5.00 7.83
CA LEU A 9 10.04 6.43 7.57
C LEU A 9 8.90 7.02 8.41
N ASP A 10 8.92 8.32 8.69
CA ASP A 10 7.78 9.02 9.27
C ASP A 10 6.68 9.33 8.23
N ALA A 11 5.57 9.91 8.65
CA ALA A 11 4.44 10.16 7.75
C ALA A 11 4.76 11.23 6.70
N ASP A 12 5.56 12.24 7.03
CA ASP A 12 5.91 13.32 6.12
C ASP A 12 6.93 12.83 5.07
N GLU A 13 7.92 12.04 5.49
CA GLU A 13 8.87 11.35 4.63
C GLU A 13 8.16 10.42 3.64
N VAL A 14 7.22 9.59 4.11
CA VAL A 14 6.43 8.71 3.23
C VAL A 14 5.60 9.53 2.24
N THR A 15 4.96 10.61 2.71
CA THR A 15 4.16 11.49 1.84
C THR A 15 5.01 12.11 0.74
N ALA A 16 6.24 12.54 1.05
CA ALA A 16 7.16 13.13 0.08
C ALA A 16 7.60 12.14 -1.01
N VAL A 17 7.80 10.86 -0.68
CA VAL A 17 8.28 9.85 -1.65
C VAL A 17 7.17 9.14 -2.43
N ILE A 18 5.92 9.18 -1.96
CA ILE A 18 4.76 8.53 -2.60
C ILE A 18 4.68 8.78 -4.11
N PRO A 19 4.83 10.03 -4.61
CA PRO A 19 4.74 10.29 -6.05
C PRO A 19 5.77 9.56 -6.90
N GLU A 20 6.95 9.28 -6.35
CA GLU A 20 8.01 8.55 -7.04
C GLU A 20 7.79 7.03 -6.97
N ILE A 21 7.36 6.52 -5.82
CA ILE A 21 7.33 5.07 -5.57
C ILE A 21 5.98 4.42 -5.90
N ALA A 22 4.87 5.10 -5.64
CA ALA A 22 3.53 4.52 -5.74
C ALA A 22 3.18 4.06 -7.16
N PRO A 23 3.51 4.79 -8.25
CA PRO A 23 3.27 4.30 -9.61
C PRO A 23 3.96 2.95 -9.88
N GLY A 24 5.23 2.81 -9.47
CA GLY A 24 5.99 1.57 -9.62
C GLY A 24 5.40 0.43 -8.81
N VAL A 25 5.06 0.69 -7.54
CA VAL A 25 4.44 -0.30 -6.65
C VAL A 25 3.09 -0.78 -7.20
N VAL A 26 2.24 0.13 -7.66
CA VAL A 26 0.93 -0.20 -8.26
C VAL A 26 1.09 -1.07 -9.51
N ASN A 27 2.05 -0.76 -10.38
CA ASN A 27 2.31 -1.55 -11.58
C ASN A 27 2.70 -3.01 -11.23
N CYS A 28 3.47 -3.20 -10.15
CA CYS A 28 3.84 -4.54 -9.65
C CYS A 28 2.65 -5.38 -9.17
N TYR A 29 1.46 -4.81 -8.95
CA TYR A 29 0.25 -5.56 -8.59
C TYR A 29 -0.23 -6.48 -9.73
N SER A 30 0.24 -6.27 -10.97
CA SER A 30 -0.04 -7.16 -12.12
C SER A 30 1.02 -8.24 -12.32
N ASN A 31 2.09 -8.25 -11.52
CA ASN A 31 3.25 -9.07 -11.80
C ASN A 31 2.89 -10.57 -11.77
N PRO A 32 3.42 -11.42 -12.68
CA PRO A 32 3.13 -12.85 -12.71
C PRO A 32 3.60 -13.60 -11.46
N GLN A 33 4.62 -13.09 -10.75
CA GLN A 33 5.11 -13.69 -9.52
C GLN A 33 4.21 -13.35 -8.32
N SER A 34 3.67 -14.39 -7.67
CA SER A 34 2.82 -14.25 -6.50
C SER A 34 3.50 -13.54 -5.33
N SER A 35 4.81 -13.74 -5.15
CA SER A 35 5.63 -13.06 -4.14
C SER A 35 5.68 -11.55 -4.35
N VAL A 36 5.81 -11.10 -5.61
CA VAL A 36 5.81 -9.68 -5.96
C VAL A 36 4.43 -9.07 -5.69
N ARG A 37 3.34 -9.71 -6.13
CA ARG A 37 1.98 -9.22 -5.85
C ARG A 37 1.71 -9.12 -4.36
N LYS A 38 2.10 -10.12 -3.57
CA LYS A 38 1.97 -10.09 -2.10
C LYS A 38 2.76 -8.91 -1.53
N SER A 39 4.00 -8.73 -1.95
CA SER A 39 4.86 -7.62 -1.52
C SER A 39 4.25 -6.25 -1.82
N THR A 40 3.69 -6.08 -3.03
CA THR A 40 2.97 -4.88 -3.44
C THR A 40 1.79 -4.58 -2.53
N VAL A 41 0.92 -5.57 -2.28
CA VAL A 41 -0.25 -5.38 -1.41
C VAL A 41 0.18 -4.94 -0.01
N PHE A 42 1.17 -5.62 0.58
CA PHE A 42 1.69 -5.26 1.90
C PHE A 42 2.25 -3.84 1.92
N CYS A 43 2.96 -3.45 0.87
CA CYS A 43 3.51 -2.11 0.75
C CYS A 43 2.42 -1.03 0.65
N LEU A 44 1.39 -1.24 -0.16
CA LEU A 44 0.28 -0.30 -0.30
C LEU A 44 -0.51 -0.17 1.02
N VAL A 45 -0.72 -1.29 1.73
CA VAL A 45 -1.35 -1.27 3.05
C VAL A 45 -0.50 -0.48 4.06
N ALA A 46 0.81 -0.67 4.08
CA ALA A 46 1.71 0.09 4.96
C ALA A 46 1.68 1.60 4.65
N MET A 47 1.68 1.99 3.37
CA MET A 47 1.53 3.40 2.98
C MET A 47 0.21 3.99 3.49
N VAL A 48 -0.91 3.31 3.23
CA VAL A 48 -2.24 3.79 3.65
C VAL A 48 -2.37 3.85 5.17
N ASN A 49 -1.81 2.88 5.91
CA ASN A 49 -1.82 2.92 7.37
C ASN A 49 -0.95 4.05 7.93
N LYS A 50 0.09 4.49 7.20
CA LYS A 50 1.02 5.52 7.66
C LYS A 50 0.52 6.94 7.37
N VAL A 51 0.02 7.19 6.15
CA VAL A 51 -0.32 8.55 5.68
C VAL A 51 -1.80 8.72 5.30
N GLY A 52 -2.61 7.68 5.49
CA GLY A 52 -3.99 7.65 5.05
C GLY A 52 -4.17 7.30 3.57
N ARG A 53 -5.43 7.19 3.16
CA ARG A 53 -5.80 6.74 1.81
C ARG A 53 -5.70 7.83 0.76
N GLU A 54 -5.91 9.08 1.16
CA GLU A 54 -6.02 10.22 0.25
C GLU A 54 -4.75 10.46 -0.57
N PRO A 55 -3.53 10.43 0.00
CA PRO A 55 -2.30 10.55 -0.78
C PRO A 55 -2.04 9.40 -1.77
N VAL A 56 -2.59 8.20 -1.50
CA VAL A 56 -2.38 6.99 -2.31
C VAL A 56 -3.43 6.86 -3.43
N ASN A 57 -4.62 7.42 -3.21
CA ASN A 57 -5.79 7.30 -4.08
C ASN A 57 -5.52 7.60 -5.57
N PRO A 58 -4.77 8.67 -5.95
CA PRO A 58 -4.52 9.00 -7.35
C PRO A 58 -3.91 7.84 -8.15
N TYR A 59 -3.05 7.04 -7.51
CA TYR A 59 -2.34 5.92 -8.14
C TYR A 59 -3.18 4.65 -8.26
N LEU A 60 -4.24 4.51 -7.46
CA LEU A 60 -5.11 3.33 -7.47
C LEU A 60 -6.16 3.37 -8.59
N THR A 61 -6.39 4.54 -9.21
CA THR A 61 -7.44 4.76 -10.23
C THR A 61 -7.31 3.87 -11.47
N SER A 62 -6.10 3.40 -11.78
CA SER A 62 -5.80 2.52 -12.91
C SER A 62 -6.02 1.03 -12.60
N LEU A 63 -6.30 0.67 -11.35
CA LEU A 63 -6.50 -0.72 -10.93
C LEU A 63 -7.95 -1.16 -11.15
N PRO A 64 -8.18 -2.43 -11.54
CA PRO A 64 -9.52 -3.01 -11.53
C PRO A 64 -10.17 -2.95 -10.15
N SER A 65 -11.49 -2.73 -10.09
CA SER A 65 -12.24 -2.62 -8.84
C SER A 65 -12.04 -3.79 -7.88
N ALA A 66 -11.85 -5.01 -8.40
CA ALA A 66 -11.56 -6.19 -7.58
C ALA A 66 -10.23 -6.08 -6.80
N LYS A 67 -9.19 -5.49 -7.39
CA LYS A 67 -7.89 -5.28 -6.71
C LYS A 67 -7.97 -4.18 -5.66
N ILE A 68 -8.75 -3.13 -5.94
CA ILE A 68 -9.03 -2.04 -5.00
C ILE A 68 -9.81 -2.59 -3.79
N HIS A 69 -10.84 -3.39 -4.04
CA HIS A 69 -11.62 -4.02 -2.97
C HIS A 69 -10.76 -4.97 -2.12
N LEU A 70 -9.91 -5.77 -2.76
CA LEU A 70 -8.97 -6.63 -2.04
C LEU A 70 -8.03 -5.80 -1.14
N LEU A 71 -7.47 -4.70 -1.66
CA LEU A 71 -6.61 -3.80 -0.89
C LEU A 71 -7.36 -3.24 0.33
N GLU A 72 -8.61 -2.81 0.16
CA GLU A 72 -9.47 -2.29 1.24
C GLU A 72 -9.68 -3.33 2.35
N VAL A 73 -9.94 -4.59 1.99
CA VAL A 73 -10.06 -5.70 2.96
C VAL A 73 -8.77 -5.86 3.76
N TYR A 74 -7.60 -5.74 3.13
CA TYR A 74 -6.32 -5.84 3.85
C TYR A 74 -6.07 -4.65 4.77
N ILE A 75 -6.38 -3.42 4.34
CA ILE A 75 -6.28 -2.21 5.18
C ILE A 75 -7.13 -2.38 6.44
N GLN A 76 -8.41 -2.72 6.28
CA GLN A 76 -9.33 -2.95 7.39
C GLN A 76 -8.85 -4.04 8.35
N ARG A 77 -8.31 -5.15 7.83
CA ARG A 77 -7.74 -6.22 8.67
C ARG A 77 -6.56 -5.75 9.50
N THR A 78 -5.67 -4.93 8.95
CA THR A 78 -4.51 -4.44 9.69
C THR A 78 -4.89 -3.41 10.77
N GLN A 79 -5.90 -2.57 10.51
CA GLN A 79 -6.37 -1.59 11.48
C GLN A 79 -7.13 -2.24 12.66
N THR A 80 -7.96 -3.25 12.37
CA THR A 80 -8.67 -4.03 13.40
C THR A 80 -7.76 -4.96 14.21
N SER A 81 -6.68 -5.47 13.60
CA SER A 81 -5.68 -6.28 14.33
C SER A 81 -4.80 -5.43 15.26
N SER A 82 -4.78 -4.11 15.08
CA SER A 82 -4.00 -3.18 15.92
C SER A 82 -4.70 -2.84 17.25
N THR A 83 -5.93 -3.31 17.47
CA THR A 83 -6.78 -2.94 18.61
C THR A 83 -6.78 -3.98 19.75
N HIS A 84 -5.83 -4.91 19.76
CA HIS A 84 -5.71 -5.93 20.81
C HIS A 84 -4.31 -5.94 21.43
N PHE A 85 -3.95 -4.85 22.09
CA PHE A 85 -2.93 -4.77 23.14
C PHE A 85 -3.39 -3.79 24.22
#